data_AF-A0A3B0W3I8-F1
#
_entry.id   AF-A0A3B0W3I8-F1
#
_cell.length_a   1.000
_cell.length_b   1.000
_cell.length_c   1.000
_cell.angle_alpha   90.00
_cell.angle_beta   90.00
_cell.angle_gamma   90.00
#
_symmetry.space_group_name_H-M   'P 1'
#
loop_
_entity.id
_entity.type
_entity.pdbx_description
1 polymer ?
#
loop_
_entity_poly.entity_id
_entity_poly.type
_entity_poly.pdbx_seq_one_letter_code
_entity_poly.pdbx_strand_id
1 'polypeptide(L)'
;MKNYTIFIYSLLIVCSGIGAVEKPLPDIKLDQVNKMIQVGRPLMAVKLIGDALQRYKENNNSLGIANAHYAYGNLYKNAAIRPYITIYDPTFEKSIWHFIKAKKWYKKEKNEMGVVKSLTGIGVAYAKKGDFEAACKNISESLQIYKTGKAQGIITNKQEILVPGHSNFGSVIIQLKERANCTD
;
A
#
# COMPACT_ATOMS: atom_id res chain seq x y z
N MET A 1 53.78 11.67 58.75
CA MET A 1 52.33 11.54 58.46
C MET A 1 51.97 12.59 57.42
N LYS A 2 51.84 12.19 56.14
CA LYS A 2 51.52 13.09 55.03
C LYS A 2 50.03 12.89 54.68
N ASN A 3 49.25 13.95 54.81
CA ASN A 3 47.83 13.98 54.49
C ASN A 3 47.66 14.02 52.96
N TYR A 4 47.07 12.97 52.39
CA TYR A 4 46.68 12.93 50.98
C TYR A 4 45.24 13.41 50.83
N THR A 5 45.08 14.60 50.27
CA THR A 5 43.79 15.15 49.84
C THR A 5 43.38 14.43 48.55
N ILE A 6 42.47 13.46 48.66
CA ILE A 6 41.92 12.74 47.51
C ILE A 6 40.83 13.62 46.87
N PHE A 7 41.12 14.21 45.72
CA PHE A 7 40.12 14.83 44.85
C PHE A 7 39.32 13.73 44.16
N ILE A 8 38.10 13.47 44.64
CA ILE A 8 37.13 12.60 43.98
C ILE A 8 36.57 13.38 42.77
N TYR A 9 37.17 13.19 41.60
CA TYR A 9 36.54 13.57 40.34
C TYR A 9 35.36 12.62 40.10
N SER A 10 34.16 13.09 40.40
CA SER A 10 32.92 12.43 40.03
C SER A 10 32.81 12.38 38.51
N LEU A 11 33.01 11.20 37.92
CA LEU A 11 32.55 10.93 36.57
C LEU A 11 31.02 11.02 36.57
N LEU A 12 30.49 12.20 36.24
CA LEU A 12 29.13 12.32 35.75
C LEU A 12 29.11 11.63 34.37
N ILE A 13 28.74 10.35 34.39
CA ILE A 13 28.31 9.62 33.21
C ILE A 13 27.07 10.36 32.70
N VAL A 14 27.27 11.23 31.71
CA VAL A 14 26.17 11.82 30.95
C VAL A 14 25.57 10.69 30.13
N CYS A 15 24.55 10.04 30.68
CA CYS A 15 23.73 9.08 29.96
C CYS A 15 22.81 9.87 29.01
N SER A 16 23.38 10.35 27.90
CA SER A 16 22.63 11.00 26.83
C SER A 16 21.73 9.95 26.17
N GLY A 17 20.45 9.96 26.50
CA GLY A 17 19.40 9.41 25.64
C GLY A 17 19.11 7.92 25.82
N ILE A 18 18.52 7.56 26.96
CA ILE A 18 17.63 6.39 27.04
C ILE A 18 16.44 6.66 26.10
N GLY A 19 16.32 5.85 25.03
CA GLY A 19 15.01 5.59 24.41
C GLY A 19 14.66 6.27 23.08
N ALA A 20 15.59 6.39 22.13
CA ALA A 20 15.15 6.45 20.73
C ALA A 20 14.87 5.02 20.24
N VAL A 21 13.67 4.49 20.49
CA VAL A 21 13.21 3.30 19.76
C VAL A 21 13.20 3.69 18.30
N GLU A 22 14.12 3.13 17.51
CA GLU A 22 14.22 3.41 16.08
C GLU A 22 12.87 3.11 15.43
N LYS A 23 12.14 4.17 15.04
CA LYS A 23 10.79 4.03 14.49
C LYS A 23 10.91 3.24 13.18
N PRO A 24 10.16 2.14 13.01
CA PRO A 24 10.34 1.24 11.87
C PRO A 24 10.24 1.97 10.54
N LEU A 25 11.10 1.57 9.60
CA LEU A 25 11.15 2.11 8.24
C LEU A 25 9.75 2.08 7.59
N PRO A 26 9.40 3.08 6.76
CA PRO A 26 8.05 3.21 6.23
C PRO A 26 7.62 2.00 5.39
N ASP A 27 8.54 1.31 4.71
CA ASP A 27 8.24 0.08 3.96
C ASP A 27 7.80 -1.07 4.89
N ILE A 28 8.50 -1.26 6.02
CA ILE A 28 8.14 -2.26 7.05
C ILE A 28 6.73 -2.00 7.58
N LYS A 29 6.33 -0.72 7.72
CA LYS A 29 4.97 -0.37 8.16
C LYS A 29 3.92 -0.83 7.16
N LEU A 30 4.20 -0.74 5.85
CA LEU A 30 3.26 -1.21 4.81
C LEU A 30 3.16 -2.73 4.79
N ASP A 31 4.26 -3.46 5.00
CA ASP A 31 4.25 -4.93 5.06
C ASP A 31 3.39 -5.47 6.20
N GLN A 32 3.31 -4.74 7.31
CA GLN A 32 2.51 -5.11 8.47
C GLN A 32 0.99 -4.89 8.29
N VAL A 33 0.56 -4.14 7.28
CA VAL A 33 -0.86 -3.75 7.10
C VAL A 33 -1.77 -4.94 6.99
N ASN A 34 -1.43 -5.91 6.12
CA ASN A 34 -2.27 -7.08 5.91
C ASN A 34 -2.37 -7.93 7.18
N LYS A 35 -1.27 -8.11 7.91
CA LYS A 35 -1.25 -8.81 9.20
C LYS A 35 -2.16 -8.11 10.21
N MET A 36 -2.08 -6.77 10.31
CA MET A 36 -2.93 -5.99 11.22
C MET A 36 -4.42 -6.12 10.90
N ILE A 37 -4.79 -6.14 9.61
CA ILE A 37 -6.18 -6.37 9.19
C ILE A 37 -6.64 -7.78 9.58
N GLN A 38 -5.80 -8.80 9.34
CA GLN A 38 -6.12 -10.20 9.66
C GLN A 38 -6.34 -10.44 11.16
N VAL A 39 -5.55 -9.79 12.03
CA VAL A 39 -5.69 -9.92 13.49
C VAL A 39 -6.74 -8.96 14.09
N GLY A 40 -7.64 -8.40 13.26
CA GLY A 40 -8.74 -7.55 13.73
C GLY A 40 -8.29 -6.17 14.25
N ARG A 41 -7.19 -5.63 13.72
CA ARG A 41 -6.65 -4.30 14.09
C ARG A 41 -6.59 -3.33 12.90
N PRO A 42 -7.66 -3.13 12.13
CA PRO A 42 -7.61 -2.28 10.94
C PRO A 42 -7.42 -0.79 11.26
N LEU A 43 -7.83 -0.30 12.43
CA LEU A 43 -7.54 1.07 12.86
C LEU A 43 -6.03 1.31 13.03
N MET A 44 -5.30 0.32 13.57
CA MET A 44 -3.84 0.38 13.61
C MET A 44 -3.24 0.33 12.21
N ALA A 45 -3.80 -0.48 11.30
CA ALA A 45 -3.37 -0.52 9.91
C ALA A 45 -3.53 0.85 9.22
N VAL A 46 -4.66 1.54 9.41
CA VAL A 46 -4.89 2.91 8.90
C VAL A 46 -3.84 3.89 9.43
N LYS A 47 -3.50 3.80 10.73
CA LYS A 47 -2.45 4.62 11.35
C LYS A 47 -1.07 4.34 10.78
N LEU A 48 -0.70 3.06 10.62
CA LEU A 48 0.59 2.66 10.04
C LEU A 48 0.78 3.19 8.62
N ILE A 49 -0.25 3.10 7.78
CA ILE A 49 -0.20 3.63 6.41
C ILE A 49 -0.05 5.16 6.43
N GLY A 50 -0.75 5.84 7.35
CA GLY A 50 -0.69 7.30 7.49
C GLY A 50 0.70 7.79 7.88
N ASP A 51 1.31 7.15 8.88
CA ASP A 51 2.68 7.44 9.29
C ASP A 51 3.69 7.16 8.15
N ALA A 52 3.51 6.06 7.41
CA ALA A 52 4.37 5.73 6.29
C ALA A 52 4.26 6.79 5.18
N LEU A 53 3.03 7.18 4.82
CA LEU A 53 2.76 8.23 3.85
C LEU A 53 3.41 9.56 4.23
N GLN A 54 3.33 9.95 5.50
CA GLN A 54 3.98 11.16 6.00
C GLN A 54 5.50 11.10 5.80
N ARG A 55 6.13 10.00 6.23
CA ARG A 55 7.58 9.80 6.05
C ARG A 55 8.01 9.82 4.60
N TYR A 56 7.25 9.19 3.71
CA TYR A 56 7.58 9.23 2.29
C TYR A 56 7.47 10.64 1.71
N LYS A 57 6.51 11.47 2.19
CA LYS A 57 6.44 12.89 1.81
C LYS A 57 7.64 13.68 2.32
N GLU A 58 8.01 13.51 3.59
CA GLU A 58 9.20 14.15 4.20
C GLU A 58 10.48 13.79 3.44
N ASN A 59 10.59 12.54 3.00
CA ASN A 59 11.75 12.03 2.26
C ASN A 59 11.65 12.23 0.73
N ASN A 60 10.64 12.92 0.22
CA ASN A 60 10.37 13.08 -1.22
C ASN A 60 10.33 11.76 -2.02
N ASN A 61 9.97 10.66 -1.36
CA ASN A 61 9.90 9.32 -1.95
C ASN A 61 8.56 9.13 -2.68
N SER A 62 8.53 9.49 -3.96
CA SER A 62 7.33 9.44 -4.80
C SER A 62 6.78 8.03 -4.99
N LEU A 63 7.65 7.01 -5.11
CA LEU A 63 7.24 5.61 -5.18
C LEU A 63 6.61 5.12 -3.87
N GLY A 64 7.19 5.49 -2.72
CA GLY A 64 6.65 5.19 -1.40
C GLY A 64 5.28 5.85 -1.16
N ILE A 65 5.11 7.10 -1.61
CA ILE A 65 3.81 7.77 -1.61
C ILE A 65 2.78 6.96 -2.44
N ALA A 66 3.17 6.47 -3.63
CA ALA A 66 2.31 5.62 -4.44
C ALA A 66 1.91 4.33 -3.70
N ASN A 67 2.88 3.65 -3.09
CA ASN A 67 2.67 2.41 -2.34
C ASN A 67 1.74 2.63 -1.13
N ALA A 68 1.89 3.73 -0.39
CA ALA A 68 1.03 4.04 0.74
C ALA A 68 -0.42 4.32 0.31
N HIS A 69 -0.61 5.07 -0.78
CA HIS A 69 -1.95 5.24 -1.35
C HIS A 69 -2.54 3.92 -1.85
N TYR A 70 -1.75 3.06 -2.47
CA TYR A 70 -2.19 1.72 -2.90
C TYR A 70 -2.60 0.86 -1.71
N ALA A 71 -1.85 0.91 -0.59
CA ALA A 71 -2.19 0.20 0.65
C ALA A 71 -3.51 0.69 1.25
N TYR A 72 -3.75 2.02 1.30
CA TYR A 72 -5.03 2.57 1.71
C TYR A 72 -6.18 2.10 0.81
N GLY A 73 -5.97 2.13 -0.51
CA GLY A 73 -6.96 1.65 -1.48
C GLY A 73 -7.39 0.21 -1.18
N ASN A 74 -6.43 -0.68 -0.94
CA ASN A 74 -6.70 -2.07 -0.58
C ASN A 74 -7.40 -2.22 0.78
N LEU A 75 -6.98 -1.45 1.79
CA LEU A 75 -7.61 -1.47 3.11
C LEU A 75 -9.09 -1.09 3.02
N TYR A 76 -9.42 0.02 2.35
CA TYR A 76 -10.78 0.54 2.32
C TYR A 76 -11.77 -0.32 1.52
N LYS A 77 -11.32 -1.16 0.58
CA LYS A 77 -12.18 -2.16 -0.08
C LYS A 77 -12.22 -3.52 0.60
N ASN A 78 -11.45 -3.71 1.67
CA ASN A 78 -11.35 -5.00 2.34
C ASN A 78 -12.64 -5.29 3.14
N ALA A 79 -13.21 -6.48 2.98
CA ALA A 79 -14.42 -6.86 3.69
C ALA A 79 -14.22 -6.93 5.23
N ALA A 80 -12.99 -7.19 5.69
CA ALA A 80 -12.65 -7.28 7.11
C ALA A 80 -12.84 -5.94 7.87
N ILE A 81 -12.86 -4.80 7.16
CA ILE A 81 -13.09 -3.50 7.81
C ILE A 81 -14.57 -3.14 7.97
N ARG A 82 -15.50 -3.94 7.43
CA ARG A 82 -16.96 -3.68 7.50
C ARG A 82 -17.50 -3.44 8.93
N PRO A 83 -17.07 -4.18 9.97
CA PRO A 83 -17.53 -3.92 11.34
C PRO A 83 -17.07 -2.59 11.93
N TYR A 84 -16.09 -1.92 11.32
CA TYR A 84 -15.44 -0.72 11.85
C TYR A 84 -16.05 0.53 11.21
N ILE A 85 -17.24 0.92 11.68
CA ILE A 85 -18.04 2.02 11.12
C ILE A 85 -17.30 3.36 10.99
N THR A 86 -16.30 3.60 11.84
CA THR A 86 -15.49 4.83 11.82
C THR A 86 -14.62 4.97 10.56
N ILE A 87 -14.22 3.86 9.95
CA ILE A 87 -13.37 3.84 8.76
C ILE A 87 -14.05 3.21 7.55
N TYR A 88 -15.07 2.37 7.77
CA TYR A 88 -15.80 1.72 6.71
C TYR A 88 -16.54 2.74 5.85
N ASP A 89 -16.41 2.57 4.54
CA ASP A 89 -17.09 3.38 3.54
C ASP A 89 -17.83 2.41 2.59
N PRO A 90 -19.16 2.29 2.71
CA PRO A 90 -19.95 1.38 1.89
C PRO A 90 -20.01 1.81 0.42
N THR A 91 -19.67 3.07 0.10
CA THR A 91 -19.64 3.57 -1.28
C THR A 91 -18.34 3.23 -1.99
N PHE A 92 -17.33 2.76 -1.24
CA PHE A 92 -15.97 2.50 -1.70
C PHE A 92 -15.24 3.71 -2.31
N GLU A 93 -15.77 4.93 -2.17
CA GLU A 93 -15.18 6.16 -2.69
C GLU A 93 -13.79 6.44 -2.09
N LYS A 94 -13.58 6.16 -0.80
CA LYS A 94 -12.25 6.24 -0.18
C LYS A 94 -11.26 5.30 -0.87
N SER A 95 -11.67 4.06 -1.17
CA SER A 95 -10.82 3.09 -1.86
C SER A 95 -10.45 3.58 -3.26
N ILE A 96 -11.45 4.01 -4.04
CA ILE A 96 -11.29 4.53 -5.40
C ILE A 96 -10.36 5.75 -5.40
N TRP A 97 -10.60 6.72 -4.52
CA TRP A 97 -9.78 7.92 -4.38
C TRP A 97 -8.31 7.58 -4.13
N HIS A 98 -8.05 6.66 -3.20
CA HIS A 98 -6.68 6.25 -2.87
C HIS A 98 -6.01 5.53 -4.03
N PHE A 99 -6.71 4.66 -4.76
CA PHE A 99 -6.14 4.05 -5.97
C PHE A 99 -5.90 5.06 -7.10
N ILE A 100 -6.76 6.07 -7.28
CA ILE A 100 -6.53 7.15 -8.25
C ILE A 100 -5.25 7.91 -7.91
N LYS A 101 -5.02 8.22 -6.62
CA LYS A 101 -3.77 8.84 -6.16
C LYS A 101 -2.56 7.94 -6.41
N ALA A 102 -2.65 6.65 -6.08
CA ALA A 102 -1.58 5.68 -6.33
C ALA A 102 -1.24 5.61 -7.83
N LYS A 103 -2.26 5.47 -8.69
CA LYS A 103 -2.13 5.47 -10.16
C LYS A 103 -1.38 6.71 -10.65
N LYS A 104 -1.73 7.90 -10.17
CA LYS A 104 -1.07 9.15 -10.55
C LYS A 104 0.42 9.14 -10.21
N TRP A 105 0.78 8.69 -9.01
CA TRP A 105 2.18 8.61 -8.60
C TRP A 105 2.95 7.53 -9.37
N TYR A 106 2.38 6.33 -9.54
CA TYR A 106 3.01 5.29 -10.35
C TYR A 106 3.23 5.72 -11.80
N LYS A 107 2.30 6.48 -12.41
CA LYS A 107 2.52 7.09 -13.73
C LYS A 107 3.73 8.03 -13.73
N LYS A 108 3.88 8.88 -12.70
CA LYS A 108 5.03 9.78 -12.56
C LYS A 108 6.35 9.01 -12.47
N GLU A 109 6.35 7.90 -11.73
CA GLU A 109 7.50 7.01 -11.54
C GLU A 109 7.73 6.03 -12.72
N LYS A 110 6.96 6.14 -13.81
CA LYS A 110 6.99 5.20 -14.96
C LYS A 110 6.83 3.73 -14.53
N ASN A 111 6.12 3.48 -13.45
CA ASN A 111 5.88 2.15 -12.90
C ASN A 111 4.56 1.58 -13.45
N GLU A 112 4.63 0.95 -14.62
CA GLU A 112 3.46 0.39 -15.30
C GLU A 112 2.75 -0.68 -14.47
N MET A 113 3.49 -1.55 -13.78
CA MET A 113 2.88 -2.56 -12.94
C MET A 113 2.08 -1.96 -11.78
N GLY A 114 2.56 -0.85 -11.20
CA GLY A 114 1.82 -0.08 -10.20
C GLY A 114 0.55 0.56 -10.76
N VAL A 115 0.60 1.05 -12.00
CA VAL A 115 -0.58 1.56 -12.73
C VAL A 115 -1.60 0.45 -12.95
N VAL A 116 -1.17 -0.72 -13.44
CA VAL A 116 -2.00 -1.92 -13.64
C VAL A 116 -2.67 -2.32 -12.34
N LYS A 117 -1.90 -2.49 -11.24
CA LYS A 117 -2.43 -2.85 -9.93
C LYS A 117 -3.46 -1.83 -9.42
N SER A 118 -3.20 -0.53 -9.63
CA SER A 118 -4.11 0.53 -9.20
C SER A 118 -5.41 0.53 -10.00
N LEU A 119 -5.36 0.37 -11.33
CA LEU A 119 -6.56 0.25 -12.17
C LEU A 119 -7.39 -0.99 -11.82
N THR A 120 -6.75 -2.14 -11.62
CA THR A 120 -7.44 -3.34 -11.13
C THR A 120 -8.06 -3.09 -9.75
N GLY A 121 -7.37 -2.35 -8.88
CA GLY A 121 -7.88 -1.90 -7.58
C GLY A 121 -9.16 -1.09 -7.70
N ILE A 122 -9.17 -0.10 -8.60
CA ILE A 122 -10.32 0.76 -8.92
C ILE A 122 -11.49 -0.09 -9.46
N GLY A 123 -11.21 -0.96 -10.43
CA GLY A 123 -12.23 -1.81 -11.03
C GLY A 123 -12.92 -2.73 -10.02
N VAL A 124 -12.15 -3.35 -9.11
CA VAL A 124 -12.72 -4.14 -8.01
C VAL A 124 -13.55 -3.30 -7.05
N ALA A 125 -13.15 -2.05 -6.77
CA ALA A 125 -13.91 -1.17 -5.90
C ALA A 125 -15.26 -0.77 -6.53
N TYR A 126 -15.28 -0.45 -7.83
CA TYR A 126 -16.52 -0.20 -8.58
C TYR A 126 -17.42 -1.43 -8.65
N ALA A 127 -16.87 -2.63 -8.90
CA ALA A 127 -17.66 -3.86 -8.89
C ALA A 127 -18.32 -4.11 -7.52
N LYS A 128 -17.62 -3.80 -6.42
CA LYS A 128 -18.18 -3.87 -5.05
C LYS A 128 -19.26 -2.82 -4.80
N LYS A 129 -19.16 -1.65 -5.43
CA LYS A 129 -20.19 -0.59 -5.43
C LYS A 129 -21.42 -0.97 -6.28
N GLY A 130 -21.31 -1.98 -7.16
CA GLY A 130 -22.34 -2.38 -8.11
C GLY A 130 -22.28 -1.63 -9.45
N ASP A 131 -21.25 -0.80 -9.65
CA ASP A 131 -21.01 -0.08 -10.90
C ASP A 131 -20.14 -0.94 -11.83
N PHE A 132 -20.80 -1.88 -12.52
CA PHE A 132 -20.10 -2.83 -13.38
C PHE A 132 -19.53 -2.19 -14.65
N GLU A 133 -20.14 -1.13 -15.16
CA GLU A 133 -19.63 -0.40 -16.32
C GLU A 133 -18.26 0.24 -16.00
N ALA A 134 -18.19 0.99 -14.89
CA ALA A 134 -16.92 1.58 -14.45
C ALA A 134 -15.90 0.50 -14.06
N ALA A 135 -16.36 -0.62 -13.48
CA ALA A 135 -15.50 -1.76 -13.18
C ALA A 135 -14.84 -2.31 -14.45
N CYS A 136 -15.65 -2.62 -15.47
CA CYS A 136 -15.20 -3.21 -16.73
C CYS A 136 -14.27 -2.30 -17.51
N LYS A 137 -14.53 -0.98 -17.51
CA LYS A 137 -13.64 0.01 -18.10
C LYS A 137 -12.24 -0.05 -17.47
N ASN A 138 -12.16 -0.02 -16.14
CA ASN A 138 -10.87 0.00 -15.43
C ASN A 138 -10.14 -1.35 -15.50
N ILE A 139 -10.87 -2.47 -15.45
CA ILE A 139 -10.28 -3.82 -15.59
C ILE A 139 -9.77 -4.04 -17.01
N SER A 140 -10.48 -3.60 -18.04
CA SER A 140 -10.05 -3.73 -19.43
C SER A 140 -8.83 -2.85 -19.73
N GLU A 141 -8.82 -1.61 -19.23
CA GLU A 141 -7.64 -0.73 -19.32
C GLU A 141 -6.42 -1.37 -18.62
N SER A 142 -6.60 -1.97 -17.44
CA SER A 142 -5.49 -2.61 -16.72
C SER A 142 -4.95 -3.83 -17.47
N LEU A 143 -5.82 -4.64 -18.07
CA LEU A 143 -5.41 -5.79 -18.88
C LEU A 143 -4.65 -5.38 -20.13
N GLN A 144 -5.10 -4.33 -20.82
CA GLN A 144 -4.45 -3.82 -22.01
C GLN A 144 -3.03 -3.34 -21.68
N ILE A 145 -2.88 -2.49 -20.65
CA ILE A 145 -1.57 -2.00 -20.21
C ILE A 145 -0.67 -3.16 -19.79
N TYR A 146 -1.21 -4.13 -19.05
CA TYR A 146 -0.45 -5.31 -18.66
C TYR A 146 0.08 -6.07 -19.88
N LYS A 147 -0.78 -6.40 -20.85
CA LYS A 147 -0.39 -7.13 -22.07
C LYS A 147 0.66 -6.38 -22.89
N THR A 148 0.47 -5.08 -23.10
CA THR A 148 1.43 -4.23 -23.82
C THR A 148 2.77 -4.15 -23.09
N GLY A 149 2.74 -3.87 -21.79
CA GLY A 149 3.96 -3.78 -20.97
C GLY A 149 4.71 -5.10 -20.88
N LYS A 150 4.01 -6.25 -20.85
CA LYS A 150 4.64 -7.58 -20.96
C LYS A 150 5.32 -7.78 -22.32
N ALA A 151 4.63 -7.47 -23.42
CA ALA A 151 5.17 -7.63 -24.77
C ALA A 151 6.40 -6.74 -25.02
N GLN A 152 6.44 -5.56 -24.42
CA GLN A 152 7.56 -4.61 -24.51
C GLN A 152 8.68 -4.88 -23.49
N GLY A 153 8.51 -5.85 -22.58
CA GLY A 153 9.49 -6.15 -21.53
C GLY A 153 9.56 -5.11 -20.40
N ILE A 154 8.64 -4.13 -20.37
CA ILE A 154 8.56 -3.11 -19.31
C ILE A 154 8.05 -3.74 -18.00
N ILE A 155 7.06 -4.64 -18.11
CA ILE A 155 6.56 -5.43 -16.99
C ILE A 155 7.28 -6.78 -16.97
N THR A 156 8.12 -6.97 -15.97
CA THR A 156 8.89 -8.20 -15.77
C THR A 156 8.26 -9.09 -14.73
N ASN A 157 8.56 -10.40 -14.77
CA ASN A 157 8.06 -11.37 -13.79
C ASN A 157 8.44 -10.99 -12.34
N LYS A 158 9.57 -10.30 -12.12
CA LYS A 158 10.02 -9.83 -10.80
C LYS A 158 9.08 -8.79 -10.18
N GLN A 159 8.34 -8.03 -10.98
CA GLN A 159 7.41 -6.99 -10.51
C GLN A 159 6.00 -7.54 -10.22
N GLU A 160 5.74 -8.78 -10.63
CA GLU A 160 4.46 -9.44 -10.42
C GLU A 160 4.32 -9.96 -8.98
N ILE A 161 3.09 -9.93 -8.48
CA ILE A 161 2.74 -10.62 -7.23
C ILE A 161 2.26 -12.01 -7.66
N LEU A 162 2.88 -13.06 -7.13
CA LEU A 162 2.37 -14.41 -7.30
C LEU A 162 1.06 -14.54 -6.51
N VAL A 163 -0.03 -14.79 -7.22
CA VAL A 163 -1.34 -15.05 -6.61
C VAL A 163 -1.61 -16.54 -6.71
N PRO A 164 -1.83 -17.26 -5.60
CA PRO A 164 -2.14 -18.68 -5.64
C PRO A 164 -3.29 -18.98 -6.61
N GLY A 165 -3.12 -20.00 -7.46
CA GLY A 165 -4.09 -20.38 -8.48
C GLY A 165 -4.02 -19.57 -9.78
N HIS A 166 -3.07 -18.64 -9.92
CA HIS A 166 -2.88 -17.82 -11.11
C HIS A 166 -1.44 -17.92 -11.62
N SER A 167 -1.27 -18.06 -12.94
CA SER A 167 0.06 -18.20 -13.58
C SER A 167 0.85 -16.90 -13.59
N ASN A 168 0.13 -15.76 -13.60
CA ASN A 168 0.67 -14.41 -13.63
C ASN A 168 -0.44 -13.41 -13.27
N PHE A 169 -0.08 -12.14 -13.08
CA PHE A 169 -1.07 -11.13 -12.72
C PHE A 169 -2.12 -10.90 -13.83
N GLY A 170 -1.77 -11.12 -15.10
CA GLY A 170 -2.73 -11.03 -16.22
C GLY A 170 -3.90 -12.00 -16.07
N SER A 171 -3.65 -13.24 -15.66
CA SER A 171 -4.72 -14.22 -15.40
C SER A 171 -5.62 -13.83 -14.22
N VAL A 172 -5.11 -13.07 -13.24
CA VAL A 172 -5.93 -12.47 -12.19
C VAL A 172 -6.89 -11.45 -12.79
N ILE A 173 -6.39 -10.57 -13.67
CA ILE A 173 -7.21 -9.53 -14.32
C ILE A 173 -8.29 -10.17 -15.20
N ILE A 174 -7.96 -11.23 -15.95
CA ILE A 174 -8.93 -11.97 -16.79
C ILE A 174 -10.06 -12.56 -15.93
N GLN A 175 -9.74 -13.24 -14.83
CA GLN A 175 -10.76 -13.77 -13.92
C GLN A 175 -11.64 -12.65 -13.33
N LEU A 176 -11.06 -11.48 -13.03
CA LEU A 176 -11.84 -10.34 -12.55
C LEU A 176 -12.76 -9.77 -13.65
N LYS A 177 -12.31 -9.77 -14.91
CA LYS A 177 -13.12 -9.37 -16.06
C LYS A 177 -14.33 -10.29 -16.23
N GLU A 178 -14.12 -11.60 -16.14
CA GLU A 178 -15.18 -12.62 -16.18
C GLU A 178 -16.18 -12.45 -15.04
N ARG A 179 -15.70 -12.29 -13.80
CA ARG A 179 -16.57 -12.08 -12.62
C ARG A 179 -17.40 -10.80 -12.69
N ALA A 180 -16.91 -9.79 -13.40
CA ALA A 180 -17.62 -8.53 -13.61
C ALA A 180 -18.54 -8.56 -14.85
N ASN A 181 -18.64 -9.71 -15.56
CA ASN A 181 -19.42 -9.89 -16.79
C ASN A 181 -19.10 -8.82 -17.85
N CYS A 182 -17.83 -8.47 -17.99
CA CYS A 182 -17.43 -7.46 -18.97
C CYS A 182 -17.46 -8.05 -20.38
N THR A 183 -18.26 -7.47 -21.26
CA THR A 183 -18.23 -7.77 -22.69
C THR A 183 -16.99 -7.14 -23.35
N ASP A 184 -16.50 -7.76 -24.41
CA ASP A 184 -15.42 -7.22 -25.26
C ASP A 184 -15.95 -6.17 -26.24
#